data_AF-A0A369I362-F1
#
_entry.id   AF-A0A369I362-F1
#
_cell.length_a   1.000
_cell.length_b   1.000
_cell.length_c   1.000
_cell.angle_alpha   90.00
_cell.angle_beta   90.00
_cell.angle_gamma   90.00
#
_symmetry.space_group_name_H-M   'P 1'
#
loop_
_entity.id
_entity.type
_entity.pdbx_description
1 polymer ?
#
loop_
_entity_poly.entity_id
_entity_poly.type
_entity_poly.pdbx_seq_one_letter_code
_entity_poly.pdbx_strand_id
1 'polypeptide(L)'
;MPRITCNFEVKITVSNRLIHYSILIIGLFFASCNPERRVEGSKEAVERMKSMQIKRVTSPQVVTIVDDWGERIVKQAQLDWEAQAKKPNANLSALCQLQGIAEIDSLEQLYGVQILLLGTKDMKNGQLSVKEKEVLDAYLYNAENKLPQSTNIQKLGDSVLIYNAPIAVQNMICQKCFGDDASKLGLWRVKFLKNEVIRKVDGKSLVKNKK
;
A
#
# COMPACT_ATOMS: atom_id res chain seq x y z
N MET A 1 -49.37 -53.42 -65.32
CA MET A 1 -48.03 -53.97 -65.62
C MET A 1 -47.11 -52.81 -66.00
N PRO A 2 -45.81 -52.75 -65.64
CA PRO A 2 -45.00 -53.62 -64.80
C PRO A 2 -44.39 -52.93 -63.55
N ARG A 3 -43.89 -53.76 -62.62
CA ARG A 3 -43.02 -53.43 -61.47
C ARG A 3 -41.60 -53.14 -61.95
N ILE A 4 -40.91 -52.21 -61.28
CA ILE A 4 -39.44 -52.29 -61.09
C ILE A 4 -39.15 -51.92 -59.64
N THR A 5 -38.72 -52.93 -58.89
CA THR A 5 -38.08 -52.83 -57.57
C THR A 5 -36.57 -52.72 -57.78
N CYS A 6 -35.92 -51.73 -57.17
CA CYS A 6 -34.48 -51.76 -56.93
C CYS A 6 -34.24 -51.77 -55.42
N ASN A 7 -33.94 -52.96 -54.89
CA ASN A 7 -33.28 -53.11 -53.59
C ASN A 7 -31.80 -52.78 -53.78
N PHE A 8 -31.27 -51.87 -52.99
CA PHE A 8 -29.82 -51.66 -52.85
C PHE A 8 -29.43 -51.97 -51.41
N GLU A 9 -29.04 -53.22 -51.17
CA GLU A 9 -28.41 -53.65 -49.92
C GLU A 9 -26.98 -53.09 -49.88
N VAL A 10 -26.72 -52.07 -49.06
CA VAL A 10 -25.35 -51.67 -48.71
C VAL A 10 -24.94 -52.44 -47.46
N LYS A 11 -24.18 -53.52 -47.65
CA LYS A 11 -23.40 -54.14 -46.57
C LYS A 11 -22.23 -53.22 -46.23
N ILE A 12 -22.32 -52.50 -45.12
CA ILE A 12 -21.21 -51.72 -44.56
C ILE A 12 -20.39 -52.66 -43.66
N THR A 13 -19.29 -53.18 -44.18
CA THR A 13 -18.29 -53.91 -43.40
C THR A 13 -17.33 -52.87 -42.78
N VAL A 14 -17.59 -52.46 -41.55
CA VAL A 14 -16.72 -51.50 -40.85
C VAL A 14 -15.45 -52.21 -40.40
N SER A 15 -14.29 -51.82 -40.96
CA SER A 15 -12.99 -52.34 -40.57
C SER A 15 -12.64 -51.94 -39.14
N ASN A 16 -12.35 -52.94 -38.29
CA ASN A 16 -12.07 -52.77 -36.86
C ASN A 16 -10.89 -51.81 -36.57
N ARG A 17 -9.97 -51.64 -37.53
CA ARG A 17 -8.84 -50.70 -37.41
C ARG A 17 -9.24 -49.23 -37.50
N LEU A 18 -10.26 -48.89 -38.29
CA LEU A 18 -10.77 -47.51 -38.42
C LEU A 18 -11.53 -47.06 -37.17
N ILE A 19 -12.18 -47.98 -36.46
CA ILE A 19 -12.86 -47.69 -35.18
C ILE A 19 -11.83 -47.34 -34.10
N HIS A 20 -10.70 -48.04 -34.04
CA HIS A 20 -9.64 -47.75 -33.06
C HIS A 20 -8.99 -46.38 -33.26
N TYR A 21 -8.79 -45.92 -34.50
CA TYR A 21 -8.27 -44.57 -34.76
C TYR A 21 -9.27 -43.46 -34.39
N SER A 22 -10.57 -43.68 -34.63
CA SER A 22 -11.62 -42.72 -34.23
C SER A 22 -11.75 -42.60 -32.72
N ILE A 23 -11.60 -43.70 -31.97
CA ILE A 23 -11.61 -43.69 -30.49
C ILE A 23 -10.36 -42.97 -29.94
N LEU A 24 -9.20 -43.16 -30.57
CA LEU A 24 -7.95 -42.48 -30.16
C LEU A 24 -8.05 -40.95 -30.37
N ILE A 25 -8.61 -40.50 -31.49
CA ILE A 25 -8.78 -39.07 -31.80
C ILE A 25 -9.81 -38.43 -30.87
N ILE A 26 -10.91 -39.12 -30.55
CA ILE A 26 -11.91 -38.61 -29.60
C ILE A 26 -11.35 -38.51 -28.18
N GLY A 27 -10.48 -39.45 -27.76
CA GLY A 27 -9.78 -39.38 -26.47
C GLY A 27 -8.86 -38.16 -26.33
N LEU A 28 -8.22 -37.72 -27.41
CA LEU A 28 -7.39 -36.51 -27.44
C LEU A 28 -8.18 -35.21 -27.29
N PHE A 29 -9.46 -35.19 -27.69
CA PHE A 29 -10.33 -34.01 -27.49
C PHE A 29 -10.81 -33.86 -26.04
N PHE A 30 -10.95 -34.95 -25.27
CA PHE A 30 -11.40 -34.87 -23.87
C PHE A 30 -10.25 -34.62 -22.87
N ALA A 31 -8.98 -34.80 -23.27
CA ALA A 31 -7.83 -34.48 -22.42
C ALA A 31 -7.58 -32.96 -22.21
N SER A 32 -8.29 -32.10 -22.93
CA SER A 32 -8.20 -30.63 -22.77
C SER A 32 -9.17 -30.07 -21.72
N CYS A 33 -10.06 -30.88 -21.16
CA CYS A 33 -10.99 -30.42 -20.13
C CYS A 33 -10.42 -30.74 -18.76
N ASN A 34 -9.59 -29.84 -18.24
CA ASN A 34 -9.04 -29.92 -16.88
C ASN A 34 -9.97 -29.12 -15.94
N PRO A 35 -10.92 -29.75 -15.22
CA PRO A 35 -11.87 -29.04 -14.35
C PRO A 35 -11.22 -28.42 -13.10
N GLU A 36 -9.92 -28.63 -12.88
CA GLU A 36 -9.16 -28.12 -11.73
C GLU A 36 -8.87 -26.62 -11.78
N ARG A 37 -9.16 -25.92 -12.89
CA ARG A 37 -9.04 -24.46 -12.94
C ARG A 37 -10.37 -23.80 -12.54
N ARG A 38 -10.77 -23.96 -11.28
CA ARG A 38 -11.54 -22.89 -10.64
C ARG A 38 -10.62 -21.67 -10.68
N VAL A 39 -10.84 -20.80 -11.66
CA VAL A 39 -10.26 -19.46 -11.70
C VAL A 39 -10.95 -18.68 -10.59
N GLU A 40 -10.58 -18.95 -9.34
CA GLU A 40 -10.57 -17.90 -8.33
C GLU A 40 -9.75 -16.79 -8.99
N GLY A 41 -10.42 -15.70 -9.37
CA GLY A 41 -9.83 -14.63 -10.17
C GLY A 41 -8.42 -14.35 -9.66
N SER A 42 -7.42 -14.48 -10.54
CA SER A 42 -6.02 -14.32 -10.14
C SER A 42 -5.89 -13.06 -9.28
N LYS A 43 -5.04 -13.07 -8.25
CA LYS A 43 -4.87 -11.90 -7.36
C LYS A 43 -4.74 -10.60 -8.16
N GLU A 44 -4.05 -10.66 -9.29
CA GLU A 44 -3.92 -9.59 -10.28
C GLU A 44 -5.27 -9.14 -10.90
N ALA A 45 -6.15 -10.06 -11.29
CA ALA A 45 -7.49 -9.73 -11.78
C ALA A 45 -8.34 -9.04 -10.71
N VAL A 46 -8.28 -9.51 -9.46
CA VAL A 46 -8.99 -8.89 -8.32
C VAL A 46 -8.43 -7.49 -8.03
N GLU A 47 -7.11 -7.32 -8.05
CA GLU A 47 -6.47 -6.01 -7.87
C GLU A 47 -6.82 -5.04 -9.00
N ARG A 48 -6.81 -5.51 -10.26
CA ARG A 48 -7.26 -4.70 -11.41
C ARG A 48 -8.71 -4.27 -11.23
N MET A 49 -9.62 -5.18 -10.85
CA MET A 49 -11.02 -4.83 -10.59
C MET A 49 -11.17 -3.78 -9.46
N LYS A 50 -10.45 -3.94 -8.35
CA LYS A 50 -10.45 -2.97 -7.24
C LYS A 50 -9.91 -1.61 -7.67
N SER A 51 -8.91 -1.58 -8.55
CA SER A 51 -8.31 -0.34 -9.06
C SER A 51 -9.24 0.45 -9.98
N MET A 52 -10.15 -0.23 -10.68
CA MET A 52 -11.13 0.39 -11.59
C MET A 52 -12.42 0.87 -10.89
N GLN A 53 -12.60 0.56 -9.61
CA GLN A 53 -13.79 0.96 -8.87
C GLN A 53 -13.83 2.49 -8.68
N ILE A 54 -14.92 3.13 -9.12
CA ILE A 54 -15.15 4.56 -8.88
C ILE A 54 -15.39 4.77 -7.38
N LYS A 55 -14.50 5.52 -6.72
CA LYS A 55 -14.58 5.89 -5.31
C LYS A 55 -14.92 7.36 -5.18
N ARG A 56 -16.01 7.68 -4.48
CA ARG A 56 -16.33 9.08 -4.11
C ARG A 56 -15.93 9.29 -2.66
N VAL A 57 -14.82 10.01 -2.45
CA VAL A 57 -14.28 10.35 -1.13
C VAL A 57 -14.36 11.87 -0.95
N THR A 58 -14.97 12.34 0.12
CA THR A 58 -15.05 13.77 0.43
C THR A 58 -13.76 14.28 1.06
N SER A 59 -13.49 15.59 1.00
CA SER A 59 -12.29 16.16 1.61
C SER A 59 -12.18 15.89 3.13
N PRO A 60 -13.26 15.96 3.93
CA PRO A 60 -13.20 15.54 5.34
C PRO A 60 -12.86 14.06 5.51
N GLN A 61 -13.43 13.17 4.69
CA GLN A 61 -13.11 11.74 4.74
C GLN A 61 -11.63 11.48 4.43
N VAL A 62 -11.04 12.19 3.47
CA VAL A 62 -9.59 12.09 3.19
C VAL A 62 -8.79 12.47 4.43
N VAL A 63 -9.16 13.52 5.16
CA VAL A 63 -8.45 13.92 6.39
C VAL A 63 -8.55 12.84 7.45
N THR A 64 -9.73 12.27 7.69
CA THR A 64 -9.91 11.15 8.63
C THR A 64 -9.07 9.93 8.24
N ILE A 65 -9.04 9.58 6.95
CA ILE A 65 -8.22 8.47 6.46
C ILE A 65 -6.73 8.75 6.69
N VAL A 66 -6.28 9.98 6.42
CA VAL A 66 -4.88 10.40 6.65
C VAL A 66 -4.53 10.37 8.13
N ASP A 67 -5.44 10.75 9.02
CA ASP A 67 -5.26 10.67 10.47
C ASP A 67 -5.05 9.23 10.92
N ASP A 68 -6.00 8.36 10.57
CA ASP A 68 -5.98 6.93 10.85
C ASP A 68 -4.71 6.24 10.29
N TRP A 69 -4.32 6.59 9.06
CA TRP A 69 -3.16 6.01 8.39
C TRP A 69 -1.87 6.54 9.00
N GLY A 70 -1.80 7.85 9.25
CA GLY A 70 -0.65 8.50 9.85
C GLY A 70 -0.31 7.91 11.22
N GLU A 71 -1.31 7.74 12.09
CA GLU A 71 -1.11 7.12 13.40
C GLU A 71 -0.55 5.70 13.29
N ARG A 72 -1.13 4.87 12.42
CA ARG A 72 -0.66 3.49 12.21
C ARG A 72 0.73 3.42 11.61
N ILE A 73 1.03 4.25 10.62
CA ILE A 73 2.33 4.32 9.97
C ILE A 73 3.40 4.72 10.97
N VAL A 74 3.18 5.80 11.73
CA VAL A 74 4.14 6.29 12.73
C VAL A 74 4.39 5.24 13.80
N LYS A 75 3.33 4.59 14.30
CA LYS A 75 3.46 3.52 15.30
C LYS A 75 4.29 2.36 14.78
N GLN A 76 4.04 1.89 13.56
CA GLN A 76 4.77 0.77 12.98
C GLN A 76 6.22 1.15 12.64
N ALA A 77 6.42 2.29 11.98
CA ALA A 77 7.75 2.81 11.64
C ALA A 77 8.63 2.98 12.88
N GLN A 78 8.05 3.44 14.00
CA GLN A 78 8.77 3.51 15.26
C GLN A 78 9.20 2.13 15.76
N LEU A 79 8.29 1.14 15.77
CA LEU A 79 8.62 -0.23 16.20
C LEU A 79 9.74 -0.84 15.33
N ASP A 80 9.65 -0.65 14.01
CA ASP A 80 10.63 -1.18 13.06
C ASP A 80 11.99 -0.49 13.27
N TRP A 81 12.01 0.83 13.42
CA TRP A 81 13.21 1.58 13.74
C TRP A 81 13.86 1.09 15.04
N GLU A 82 13.07 0.91 16.11
CA GLU A 82 13.57 0.45 17.40
C GLU A 82 14.12 -0.98 17.33
N ALA A 83 13.51 -1.85 16.52
CA ALA A 83 14.00 -3.20 16.30
C ALA A 83 15.37 -3.21 15.59
N GLN A 84 15.58 -2.32 14.62
CA GLN A 84 16.86 -2.17 13.93
C GLN A 84 17.92 -1.58 14.86
N ALA A 85 17.58 -0.58 15.67
CA ALA A 85 18.49 0.08 16.60
C ALA A 85 19.02 -0.84 17.71
N LYS A 86 18.27 -1.90 18.06
CA LYS A 86 18.69 -2.91 19.06
C LYS A 86 19.69 -3.94 18.52
N LYS A 87 19.99 -3.94 17.22
CA LYS A 87 20.96 -4.86 16.63
C LYS A 87 22.40 -4.47 17.04
N PRO A 88 23.31 -5.43 17.31
CA PRO A 88 24.66 -5.13 17.80
C PRO A 88 25.49 -4.19 16.92
N ASN A 89 25.28 -4.22 15.60
CA ASN A 89 26.02 -3.42 14.62
C ASN A 89 25.12 -2.38 13.94
N ALA A 90 24.10 -1.87 14.64
CA ALA A 90 23.17 -0.89 14.07
C ALA A 90 23.90 0.40 13.68
N ASN A 91 23.79 0.79 12.41
CA ASN A 91 24.26 2.10 11.95
C ASN A 91 23.23 3.18 12.30
N LEU A 92 23.34 3.74 13.50
CA LEU A 92 22.39 4.75 14.00
C LEU A 92 22.26 5.97 13.08
N SER A 93 23.34 6.41 12.44
CA SER A 93 23.30 7.56 11.52
C SER A 93 22.41 7.28 10.31
N ALA A 94 22.54 6.09 9.71
CA ALA A 94 21.67 5.65 8.63
C ALA A 94 20.22 5.49 9.09
N LEU A 95 20.00 4.89 10.27
CA LEU A 95 18.66 4.73 10.84
C LEU A 95 17.99 6.09 11.11
N CYS A 96 18.71 7.12 11.54
CA CYS A 96 18.15 8.47 11.73
C CYS A 96 17.76 9.16 10.42
N GLN A 97 18.23 8.64 9.28
CA GLN A 97 17.79 9.02 7.94
C GLN A 97 16.78 8.01 7.36
N LEU A 98 16.31 7.07 8.19
CA LEU A 98 15.43 5.94 7.84
C LEU A 98 16.01 4.99 6.78
N GLN A 99 17.32 5.02 6.55
CA GLN A 99 17.99 4.21 5.55
C GLN A 99 18.22 2.79 6.04
N GLY A 100 17.99 1.81 5.15
CA GLY A 100 18.24 0.40 5.43
C GLY A 100 17.17 -0.28 6.30
N ILE A 101 15.98 0.33 6.44
CA ILE A 101 14.84 -0.22 7.17
C ILE A 101 13.79 -0.66 6.13
N ALA A 102 13.92 -1.89 5.63
CA ALA A 102 13.06 -2.42 4.56
C ALA A 102 11.56 -2.40 4.91
N GLU A 103 11.23 -2.48 6.19
CA GLU A 103 9.86 -2.39 6.68
C GLU A 103 9.28 -0.97 6.47
N ILE A 104 10.08 0.08 6.62
CA ILE A 104 9.66 1.46 6.33
C ILE A 104 9.47 1.66 4.83
N ASP A 105 10.38 1.16 3.99
CA ASP A 105 10.22 1.18 2.54
C ASP A 105 8.92 0.47 2.12
N SER A 106 8.60 -0.64 2.78
CA SER A 106 7.37 -1.39 2.56
C SER A 106 6.12 -0.59 2.97
N LEU A 107 6.17 0.16 4.09
CA LEU A 107 5.10 1.07 4.50
C LEU A 107 4.90 2.19 3.48
N GLU A 108 5.98 2.82 3.01
CA GLU A 108 5.93 3.87 1.98
C GLU A 108 5.24 3.37 0.71
N GLN A 109 5.62 2.18 0.23
CA GLN A 109 5.00 1.57 -0.95
C GLN A 109 3.54 1.17 -0.72
N LEU A 110 3.24 0.56 0.43
CA LEU A 110 1.90 0.09 0.78
C LEU A 110 0.91 1.26 0.80
N TYR A 111 1.26 2.35 1.46
CA TYR A 111 0.37 3.50 1.63
C TYR A 111 0.54 4.59 0.55
N GLY A 112 1.61 4.55 -0.25
CA GLY A 112 1.91 5.59 -1.24
C GLY A 112 2.30 6.91 -0.58
N VAL A 113 3.15 6.82 0.45
CA VAL A 113 3.57 7.95 1.29
C VAL A 113 5.07 8.15 1.23
N GLN A 114 5.52 9.30 1.72
CA GLN A 114 6.92 9.55 2.06
C GLN A 114 7.02 9.80 3.56
N ILE A 115 7.88 9.05 4.24
CA ILE A 115 8.12 9.10 5.68
C ILE A 115 9.49 9.74 5.91
N LEU A 116 9.54 10.77 6.76
CA LEU A 116 10.78 11.40 7.17
C LEU A 116 10.79 11.61 8.68
N LEU A 117 12.00 11.63 9.24
CA LEU A 117 12.30 12.17 10.55
C LEU A 117 12.87 13.58 10.39
N LEU A 118 12.25 14.56 11.04
CA LEU A 118 12.67 15.95 11.03
C LEU A 118 13.10 16.40 12.43
N GLY A 119 14.07 17.31 12.48
CA GLY A 119 14.45 18.05 13.69
C GLY A 119 14.84 19.49 13.36
N THR A 120 15.48 20.19 14.29
CA THR A 120 15.83 21.62 14.13
C THR A 120 16.70 21.90 12.90
N LYS A 121 17.61 20.98 12.57
CA LYS A 121 18.48 21.09 11.38
C LYS A 121 17.68 21.21 10.07
N ASP A 122 16.48 20.64 10.03
CA ASP A 122 15.63 20.58 8.84
C ASP A 122 14.93 21.91 8.54
N MET A 123 15.03 22.92 9.42
CA MET A 123 14.62 24.30 9.11
C MET A 123 15.34 24.85 7.87
N LYS A 124 16.57 24.39 7.63
CA LYS A 124 17.38 24.74 6.45
C LYS A 124 17.17 23.80 5.26
N ASN A 125 16.33 22.77 5.39
CA ASN A 125 16.08 21.81 4.32
C ASN A 125 15.37 22.48 3.14
N GLY A 126 15.98 22.48 1.96
CA GLY A 126 15.43 23.06 0.74
C GLY A 126 14.24 22.29 0.15
N GLN A 127 14.01 21.05 0.59
CA GLN A 127 12.92 20.20 0.11
C GLN A 127 11.59 20.47 0.83
N LEU A 128 11.63 21.14 1.99
CA LEU A 128 10.43 21.53 2.73
C LEU A 128 9.90 22.84 2.17
N SER A 129 8.58 22.89 1.91
CA SER A 129 7.89 24.12 1.56
C SER A 129 7.94 25.15 2.70
N VAL A 130 7.69 26.42 2.38
CA VAL A 130 7.60 27.49 3.38
C VAL A 130 6.60 27.13 4.49
N LYS A 131 5.44 26.62 4.11
CA LYS A 131 4.38 26.23 5.05
C LYS A 131 4.79 25.04 5.93
N GLU A 132 5.56 24.07 5.40
CA GLU A 132 6.11 22.97 6.22
C GLU A 132 7.08 23.50 7.27
N LYS A 133 7.92 24.48 6.90
CA LYS A 133 8.86 25.11 7.83
C LYS A 133 8.16 25.90 8.91
N GLU A 134 7.08 26.60 8.59
CA GLU A 134 6.25 27.30 9.60
C GLU A 134 5.67 26.31 10.64
N VAL A 135 5.21 25.14 10.19
CA VAL A 135 4.72 24.10 11.12
C VAL A 135 5.87 23.52 11.94
N LEU A 136 7.03 23.23 11.32
CA LEU A 136 8.21 22.75 12.03
C LEU A 136 8.69 23.76 13.09
N ASP A 137 8.68 25.05 12.77
CA ASP A 137 9.00 26.15 13.68
C ASP A 137 8.04 26.20 14.88
N ALA A 138 6.74 26.00 14.65
CA ALA A 138 5.77 25.91 15.74
C ALA A 138 6.04 24.71 16.67
N TYR A 139 6.44 23.55 16.12
CA TYR A 139 6.88 22.42 16.94
C TYR A 139 8.17 22.73 17.69
N LEU A 140 9.14 23.38 17.05
CA LEU A 140 10.40 23.80 17.69
C LEU A 140 10.13 24.73 18.87
N TYR A 141 9.32 25.78 18.67
CA TYR A 141 8.92 26.69 19.74
C TYR A 141 8.26 25.92 20.90
N ASN A 142 7.37 24.98 20.61
CA ASN A 142 6.73 24.17 21.65
C ASN A 142 7.74 23.30 22.41
N ALA A 143 8.73 22.72 21.72
CA ALA A 143 9.76 21.90 22.34
C ALA A 143 10.67 22.72 23.27
N GLU A 144 11.12 23.90 22.82
CA GLU A 144 11.96 24.82 23.59
C GLU A 144 11.24 25.35 24.84
N ASN A 145 9.94 25.62 24.74
CA ASN A 145 9.11 26.14 25.83
C ASN A 145 8.43 25.04 26.65
N LYS A 146 8.73 23.76 26.38
CA LYS A 146 8.16 22.58 27.08
C LYS A 146 6.62 22.55 27.05
N LEU A 147 6.04 23.03 25.96
CA LEU A 147 4.59 23.03 25.74
C LEU A 147 4.12 21.66 25.23
N PRO A 148 2.89 21.23 25.56
CA PRO A 148 2.32 20.02 25.00
C PRO A 148 2.30 20.06 23.47
N GLN A 149 2.69 18.97 22.84
CA GLN A 149 2.66 18.80 21.39
C GLN A 149 1.68 17.67 21.04
N SER A 150 0.82 17.92 20.05
CA SER A 150 -0.09 16.94 19.49
C SER A 150 0.25 16.66 18.04
N THR A 151 -0.36 15.63 17.47
CA THR A 151 -0.34 15.39 16.04
C THR A 151 -1.08 16.51 15.29
N ASN A 152 -0.71 16.73 14.04
CA ASN A 152 -1.35 17.72 13.17
C ASN A 152 -1.41 17.22 11.72
N ILE A 153 -2.53 17.48 11.04
CA ILE A 153 -2.64 17.29 9.59
C ILE A 153 -2.62 18.65 8.91
N GLN A 154 -1.55 18.88 8.17
CA GLN A 154 -1.37 20.06 7.36
C GLN A 154 -1.80 19.80 5.91
N LYS A 155 -2.54 20.73 5.30
CA LYS A 155 -2.83 20.73 3.86
C LYS A 155 -1.91 21.68 3.11
N LEU A 156 -1.25 21.17 2.09
CA LEU A 156 -0.48 21.95 1.12
C LEU A 156 -1.26 21.98 -0.20
N GLY A 157 -2.04 23.05 -0.40
CA GLY A 157 -3.01 23.12 -1.49
C GLY A 157 -4.07 22.02 -1.40
N ASP A 158 -4.53 21.54 -2.56
CA ASP A 158 -5.64 20.57 -2.66
C ASP A 158 -5.18 19.10 -2.82
N SER A 159 -3.89 18.88 -3.06
CA SER A 159 -3.37 17.58 -3.49
C SER A 159 -2.46 16.90 -2.47
N VAL A 160 -1.94 17.63 -1.49
CA VAL A 160 -0.96 17.10 -0.54
C VAL A 160 -1.43 17.32 0.89
N LEU A 161 -1.34 16.26 1.69
CA LEU A 161 -1.58 16.29 3.13
C LEU A 161 -0.33 15.79 3.85
N ILE A 162 0.02 16.41 4.97
CA ILE A 162 1.17 16.02 5.78
C ILE A 162 0.67 15.74 7.18
N TYR A 163 0.86 14.51 7.62
CA TYR A 163 0.67 14.13 9.01
C TYR A 163 1.98 14.33 9.77
N ASN A 164 1.94 15.21 10.76
CA ASN A 164 3.05 15.52 11.65
C ASN A 164 2.77 14.90 13.02
N ALA A 165 3.73 14.14 13.55
CA ALA A 165 3.61 13.55 14.88
C ALA A 165 4.90 13.78 15.71
N PRO A 166 4.80 14.47 16.86
CA PRO A 166 5.96 14.73 17.72
C PRO A 166 6.48 13.43 18.33
N ILE A 167 7.80 13.33 18.47
CA ILE A 167 8.48 12.21 19.10
C ILE A 167 8.77 12.60 20.55
N ALA A 168 8.28 11.80 21.50
CA ALA A 168 8.49 12.06 22.92
C ALA A 168 10.00 12.08 23.27
N VAL A 169 10.42 12.97 24.17
CA VAL A 169 11.84 13.15 24.53
C VAL A 169 12.47 11.87 25.12
N GLN A 170 11.68 11.08 25.84
CA GLN A 170 12.08 9.79 26.39
C GLN A 170 12.15 8.66 25.34
N ASN A 171 11.68 8.91 24.12
CA ASN A 171 11.72 7.92 23.05
C ASN A 171 13.16 7.67 22.59
N MET A 172 13.49 6.41 22.26
CA MET A 172 14.82 6.05 21.79
C MET A 172 15.21 6.79 20.51
N ILE A 173 14.26 7.05 19.60
CA ILE A 173 14.51 7.83 18.38
C ILE A 173 14.96 9.25 18.74
N CYS A 174 14.27 9.92 19.66
CA CYS A 174 14.65 11.25 20.12
C CYS A 174 16.06 11.23 20.70
N GLN A 175 16.33 10.32 21.63
CA GLN A 175 17.63 10.23 22.30
C GLN A 175 18.79 9.93 21.35
N LYS A 176 18.58 9.10 20.32
CA LYS A 176 19.64 8.67 19.40
C LYS A 176 19.82 9.57 18.18
N CYS A 177 18.74 10.18 17.69
CA CYS A 177 18.79 10.99 16.46
C CYS A 177 18.83 12.49 16.72
N PHE A 178 18.32 12.93 17.88
CA PHE A 178 18.12 14.35 18.21
C PHE A 178 18.66 14.69 19.61
N GLY A 179 19.40 13.77 20.25
CA GLY A 179 19.88 13.94 21.62
C GLY A 179 20.90 15.07 21.82
N ASP A 180 21.65 15.40 20.76
CA ASP A 180 22.64 16.48 20.74
C ASP A 180 22.01 17.86 20.49
N ASP A 181 20.72 17.91 20.13
CA ASP A 181 19.98 19.14 19.92
C ASP A 181 19.46 19.71 21.25
N ALA A 182 19.67 21.00 21.50
CA ALA A 182 19.20 21.67 22.71
C ALA A 182 17.67 21.60 22.87
N SER A 183 16.93 21.66 21.76
CA SER A 183 15.47 21.57 21.75
C SER A 183 14.97 20.13 21.94
N LYS A 184 15.82 19.13 21.64
CA LYS A 184 15.45 17.71 21.52
C LYS A 184 14.22 17.47 20.65
N LEU A 185 14.00 18.34 19.65
CA LEU A 185 12.89 18.21 18.72
C LEU A 185 13.10 17.01 17.80
N GLY A 186 12.19 16.04 17.89
CA GLY A 186 12.02 14.99 16.89
C GLY A 186 10.58 15.00 16.38
N LEU A 187 10.41 14.96 15.05
CA LEU A 187 9.10 15.01 14.41
C LEU A 187 9.01 13.98 13.29
N TRP A 188 8.00 13.12 13.34
CA TRP A 188 7.62 12.32 12.17
C TRP A 188 6.86 13.18 11.18
N ARG A 189 7.26 13.11 9.91
CA ARG A 189 6.55 13.73 8.79
C ARG A 189 6.15 12.65 7.80
N VAL A 190 4.85 12.41 7.67
CA VAL A 190 4.29 11.48 6.69
C VAL A 190 3.52 12.28 5.64
N LYS A 191 4.07 12.35 4.43
CA LYS A 191 3.47 13.06 3.29
C LYS A 191 2.59 12.11 2.49
N PHE A 192 1.34 12.51 2.32
CA PHE A 192 0.33 11.83 1.52
C PHE A 192 0.03 12.64 0.26
N LEU A 193 -0.12 11.94 -0.86
CA LEU A 193 -0.78 12.49 -2.04
C LEU A 193 -2.26 12.09 -1.99
N LYS A 194 -3.16 13.07 -2.12
CA LYS A 194 -4.62 12.85 -2.03
C LYS A 194 -5.11 11.79 -3.02
N ASN A 195 -4.58 11.77 -4.24
CA ASN A 195 -4.91 10.78 -5.26
C ASN A 195 -4.48 9.36 -4.83
N GLU A 196 -3.30 9.20 -4.21
CA GLU A 196 -2.83 7.91 -3.69
C GLU A 196 -3.71 7.41 -2.54
N VAL A 197 -4.10 8.29 -1.63
CA VAL A 197 -5.04 7.96 -0.55
C VAL A 197 -6.37 7.44 -1.12
N ILE A 198 -6.95 8.16 -2.09
CA ILE A 198 -8.21 7.77 -2.73
C ILE A 198 -8.05 6.45 -3.51
N ARG A 199 -6.90 6.25 -4.18
CA ARG A 199 -6.61 5.03 -4.93
C ARG A 199 -6.51 3.81 -4.02
N LYS A 200 -5.81 3.94 -2.89
CA LYS A 200 -5.47 2.83 -1.99
C LYS A 200 -6.50 2.54 -0.90
N VAL A 201 -7.37 3.50 -0.54
CA VAL A 201 -8.42 3.26 0.47
C VAL A 201 -9.41 2.19 0.00
N ASP A 202 -9.80 1.28 0.90
CA ASP A 202 -10.84 0.29 0.62
C ASP A 202 -12.20 0.99 0.49
N GLY A 203 -12.91 0.77 -0.61
CA GLY A 203 -14.25 1.32 -0.81
C GLY A 203 -15.24 0.91 0.28
N LYS A 204 -15.03 -0.26 0.92
CA LYS A 204 -15.89 -0.76 2.01
C LYS A 204 -15.72 0.04 3.30
N SER A 205 -14.52 0.54 3.62
CA SER A 205 -14.30 1.34 4.84
C SER A 205 -15.02 2.69 4.75
N LEU A 206 -15.18 3.24 3.54
CA LEU A 206 -15.86 4.50 3.29
C LEU A 206 -17.37 4.47 3.58
N VAL A 207 -18.02 3.31 3.47
CA VAL A 207 -19.46 3.15 3.74
C VAL A 207 -19.74 3.11 5.24
N LYS A 208 -18.81 2.58 6.04
CA LYS A 208 -18.95 2.48 7.50
C LYS A 208 -18.90 3.86 8.18
N ASN A 209 -18.15 4.81 7.61
CA ASN A 209 -17.98 6.17 8.14
C ASN A 209 -19.06 7.17 7.65
N LYS A 210 -20.20 6.69 7.11
CA LYS A 210 -21.35 7.54 6.72
C LYS A 210 -22.41 7.69 7.82
N LYS A 211 -22.27 7.00 8.95
CA LYS A 211 -23.11 7.15 10.14
C LYS A 211 -22.43 8.03 11.15
#